data_AF-A0A821BG41-F1
#
_entry.id   AF-A0A821BG41-F1
#
_cell.length_a   1.000
_cell.length_b   1.000
_cell.length_c   1.000
_cell.angle_alpha   90.00
_cell.angle_beta   90.00
_cell.angle_gamma   90.00
#
_symmetry.space_group_name_H-M   'P 1'
#
loop_
_entity.id
_entity.type
_entity.pdbx_description
1 polymer ?
#
loop_
_entity_poly.entity_id
_entity_poly.type
_entity_poly.pdbx_seq_one_letter_code
_entity_poly.pdbx_strand_id
1 'polypeptide(L)'
;LFNRYIDDVFMTWNKSENELKKIIENANTWHPNIKLEYKISKSLPFLDVLLTNINGTLSASVYHKPAAEPYVVPFISDHPRHVFENIVQTSRRRAVKYSSTFQLFNDERRYIKSTFLYNGYPSSFIDKTFRKFFSDYISSRSFLPFLHNEAQFIQMRIALSGQPSRQQSEVEMRIATLTTDNEHLIEESDKKSKKSPFKRIRNQTNFKINL
;
A
#
# COMPACT_ATOMS: atom_id res chain seq x y z
N LEU A 1 -9.58 -17.10 4.81
CA LEU A 1 -10.33 -15.84 4.84
C LEU A 1 -11.55 -16.00 3.93
N PHE A 2 -12.73 -15.60 4.38
CA PHE A 2 -13.97 -15.59 3.60
C PHE A 2 -14.74 -14.30 3.91
N ASN A 3 -15.11 -13.56 2.88
CA ASN A 3 -15.86 -12.32 2.99
C ASN A 3 -16.95 -12.29 1.91
N ARG A 4 -18.07 -11.64 2.23
CA ARG A 4 -19.20 -11.46 1.31
C ARG A 4 -19.67 -10.02 1.36
N TYR A 5 -19.95 -9.43 0.20
CA TYR A 5 -20.60 -8.13 0.06
C TYR A 5 -21.77 -8.27 -0.92
N ILE A 6 -23.00 -8.23 -0.40
CA ILE A 6 -24.22 -8.47 -1.19
C ILE A 6 -24.10 -9.81 -1.93
N ASP A 7 -23.91 -9.79 -3.25
CA ASP A 7 -23.81 -10.99 -4.09
C ASP A 7 -22.36 -11.40 -4.38
N ASP A 8 -21.40 -10.52 -4.08
CA ASP A 8 -19.98 -10.76 -4.33
C ASP A 8 -19.32 -11.51 -3.17
N VAL A 9 -18.57 -12.56 -3.50
CA VAL A 9 -17.83 -13.38 -2.53
C VAL A 9 -16.33 -13.32 -2.82
N PHE A 10 -15.55 -13.11 -1.77
CA PHE A 10 -14.10 -13.22 -1.81
C PHE A 10 -13.62 -14.27 -0.79
N MET A 11 -12.75 -15.16 -1.22
CA MET A 11 -12.14 -16.13 -0.32
C MET A 11 -10.71 -16.49 -0.69
N THR A 12 -9.95 -16.89 0.32
CA THR A 12 -8.62 -17.49 0.16
C THR A 12 -8.71 -19.00 0.31
N TRP A 13 -7.98 -19.73 -0.52
CA TRP A 13 -7.99 -21.19 -0.52
C TRP A 13 -6.58 -21.75 -0.33
N ASN A 14 -6.45 -22.71 0.58
CA ASN A 14 -5.15 -23.28 0.96
C ASN A 14 -4.91 -24.69 0.39
N LYS A 15 -5.90 -25.28 -0.29
CA LYS A 15 -5.76 -26.61 -0.92
C LYS A 15 -5.56 -26.47 -2.43
N SER A 16 -5.59 -27.60 -3.15
CA SER A 16 -5.46 -27.59 -4.60
C SER A 16 -6.58 -26.80 -5.28
N GLU A 17 -6.25 -26.13 -6.39
CA GLU A 17 -7.22 -25.41 -7.23
C GLU A 17 -8.29 -26.36 -7.78
N ASN A 18 -7.94 -27.62 -8.06
CA ASN A 18 -8.86 -28.62 -8.58
C ASN A 18 -9.95 -29.00 -7.57
N GLU A 19 -9.61 -29.11 -6.28
CA GLU A 19 -10.61 -29.31 -5.23
C GLU A 19 -11.57 -28.13 -5.16
N LEU A 20 -11.06 -26.90 -5.28
CA LEU A 20 -11.89 -25.71 -5.26
C LEU A 20 -12.86 -25.68 -6.45
N LYS A 21 -12.38 -25.97 -7.65
CA LYS A 21 -13.22 -26.04 -8.86
C LYS A 21 -14.34 -27.06 -8.70
N LYS A 22 -14.05 -28.26 -8.20
CA LYS A 22 -15.08 -29.29 -7.94
C LYS A 22 -16.16 -28.81 -6.98
N ILE A 23 -15.78 -28.09 -5.92
CA ILE A 23 -16.75 -27.53 -4.97
C ILE A 23 -17.66 -26.51 -5.65
N ILE A 24 -17.08 -25.61 -6.46
CA ILE A 24 -17.86 -24.57 -7.17
C ILE A 24 -18.77 -25.19 -8.24
N GLU A 25 -18.26 -26.16 -9.00
CA GLU A 25 -19.05 -26.92 -9.98
C GLU A 25 -20.24 -27.62 -9.32
N ASN A 26 -20.01 -28.29 -8.19
CA ASN A 26 -21.08 -28.90 -7.41
C ASN A 26 -22.09 -27.86 -6.91
N ALA A 27 -21.64 -26.71 -6.40
CA ALA A 27 -22.54 -25.63 -5.96
C ALA A 27 -23.39 -25.08 -7.12
N ASN A 28 -22.84 -25.03 -8.33
CA ASN A 28 -23.56 -24.62 -9.54
C ASN A 28 -24.64 -25.62 -10.00
N THR A 29 -24.72 -26.82 -9.41
CA THR A 29 -25.81 -27.78 -9.67
C THR A 29 -27.02 -27.58 -8.75
N TRP A 30 -26.89 -26.79 -7.68
CA TRP A 30 -27.93 -26.69 -6.64
C TRP A 30 -29.20 -26.00 -7.12
N HIS A 31 -29.10 -25.09 -8.07
CA HIS A 31 -30.27 -24.39 -8.60
C HIS A 31 -30.14 -24.18 -10.11
N PRO A 32 -31.15 -24.54 -10.92
CA PRO A 32 -31.05 -24.50 -12.37
C PRO A 32 -30.85 -23.09 -12.95
N ASN A 33 -31.32 -22.07 -12.22
CA ASN A 33 -31.29 -20.68 -12.69
C ASN A 33 -30.23 -19.80 -12.00
N ILE A 34 -29.46 -20.32 -11.04
CA ILE A 34 -28.43 -19.54 -10.32
C ILE A 34 -27.09 -20.21 -10.57
N LYS A 35 -26.18 -19.47 -11.22
CA LYS A 35 -24.79 -19.90 -11.46
C LYS A 35 -23.83 -18.91 -10.81
N LEU A 36 -22.92 -19.44 -10.01
CA LEU A 36 -21.77 -18.76 -9.47
C LEU A 36 -20.74 -18.57 -10.59
N GLU A 37 -20.56 -17.32 -10.99
CA GLU A 37 -19.39 -16.92 -11.77
C GLU A 37 -18.20 -16.78 -10.81
N TYR A 38 -17.04 -17.33 -11.20
CA TYR A 38 -15.87 -17.32 -10.36
C TYR A 38 -14.59 -17.09 -11.16
N LYS A 39 -13.61 -16.47 -10.50
CA LYS A 39 -12.27 -16.27 -11.04
C LYS A 39 -11.24 -16.63 -9.97
N ILE A 40 -10.28 -17.47 -10.33
CA ILE A 40 -9.20 -17.89 -9.45
C ILE A 40 -7.91 -17.28 -10.00
N SER A 41 -7.20 -16.52 -9.18
CA SER A 41 -5.92 -15.93 -9.54
C SER A 41 -5.19 -15.51 -8.28
N LYS A 42 -3.86 -15.32 -8.39
CA LYS A 42 -3.05 -14.71 -7.35
C LYS A 42 -3.37 -13.23 -7.16
N SER A 43 -3.82 -12.54 -8.21
CA SER A 43 -4.24 -11.14 -8.19
C SER A 43 -5.64 -11.00 -8.79
N LEU A 44 -6.57 -10.44 -8.01
CA LEU A 44 -7.98 -10.32 -8.37
C LEU A 44 -8.54 -8.96 -7.91
N PRO A 45 -9.29 -8.27 -8.78
CA PRO A 45 -10.12 -7.16 -8.33
C PRO A 45 -11.29 -7.69 -7.51
N PHE A 46 -11.62 -7.00 -6.42
CA PHE A 46 -12.82 -7.19 -5.63
C PHE A 46 -13.35 -5.81 -5.24
N LEU A 47 -14.49 -5.43 -5.84
CA LEU A 47 -15.03 -4.07 -5.76
C LEU A 47 -13.96 -3.04 -6.18
N ASP A 48 -13.68 -2.08 -5.30
CA ASP A 48 -12.74 -0.99 -5.49
C ASP A 48 -11.27 -1.33 -5.16
N VAL A 49 -10.99 -2.59 -4.81
CA VAL A 49 -9.69 -3.03 -4.29
C VAL A 49 -9.10 -4.13 -5.17
N LEU A 50 -7.81 -4.01 -5.48
CA LEU A 50 -7.03 -5.07 -6.10
C LEU A 50 -6.30 -5.84 -5.01
N LEU A 51 -6.65 -7.11 -4.86
CA LEU A 51 -6.09 -8.02 -3.87
C LEU A 51 -5.05 -8.92 -4.54
N THR A 52 -3.84 -8.93 -4.02
CA THR A 52 -2.73 -9.73 -4.54
C THR A 52 -2.11 -10.57 -3.42
N ASN A 53 -2.06 -11.88 -3.63
CA ASN A 53 -1.36 -12.80 -2.74
C ASN A 53 0.14 -12.80 -3.06
N ILE A 54 0.92 -12.29 -2.11
CA ILE A 54 2.38 -12.27 -2.13
C ILE A 54 2.87 -13.30 -1.12
N ASN A 55 3.17 -14.51 -1.60
CA ASN A 55 3.75 -15.59 -0.79
C ASN A 55 2.98 -15.92 0.50
N GLY A 56 1.65 -15.91 0.45
CA GLY A 56 0.78 -16.19 1.60
C GLY A 56 0.28 -14.93 2.33
N THR A 57 0.85 -13.76 2.02
CA THR A 57 0.42 -12.47 2.56
C THR A 57 -0.46 -11.74 1.56
N LEU A 58 -1.65 -11.32 1.98
CA LEU A 58 -2.55 -10.56 1.13
C LEU A 58 -2.18 -9.08 1.13
N SER A 59 -1.81 -8.56 -0.04
CA SER A 59 -1.57 -7.14 -0.28
C SER A 59 -2.76 -6.52 -1.01
N ALA A 60 -3.17 -5.33 -0.59
CA ALA A 60 -4.28 -4.58 -1.16
C ALA A 60 -3.78 -3.27 -1.79
N SER A 61 -4.40 -2.89 -2.90
CA SER A 61 -4.19 -1.61 -3.58
C SER A 61 -5.51 -1.13 -4.19
N VAL A 62 -5.56 0.11 -4.66
CA VAL A 62 -6.74 0.61 -5.36
C VAL A 62 -6.86 -0.08 -6.72
N TYR A 63 -8.04 -0.62 -7.03
CA TYR A 63 -8.29 -1.16 -8.36
C TYR A 63 -8.74 -0.05 -9.33
N HIS A 64 -8.01 0.08 -10.44
CA HIS A 64 -8.40 0.90 -11.58
C HIS A 64 -8.74 -0.02 -12.75
N LYS A 65 -9.93 0.14 -13.32
CA LYS A 65 -10.37 -0.67 -14.46
C LYS A 65 -9.52 -0.30 -15.69
N PRO A 66 -8.81 -1.24 -16.33
CA PRO A 66 -7.86 -0.92 -17.40
C PRO A 66 -8.47 -0.18 -18.61
N ALA A 67 -9.75 -0.44 -18.89
CA ALA A 67 -10.47 0.16 -20.00
C ALA A 67 -11.28 1.41 -19.60
N ALA A 68 -11.26 1.82 -18.32
CA ALA A 68 -11.93 3.04 -17.90
C ALA A 68 -10.99 4.23 -18.12
N GLU A 69 -11.46 5.24 -18.83
CA GLU A 69 -10.78 6.54 -18.82
C GLU A 69 -10.78 7.07 -17.38
N PRO A 70 -9.69 7.75 -16.95
CA PRO A 70 -9.59 8.36 -15.64
C PRO A 70 -10.44 9.64 -15.60
N TYR A 71 -11.74 9.51 -15.86
CA TYR A 71 -12.68 10.61 -15.91
C TYR A 71 -13.12 10.98 -14.50
N VAL A 72 -12.89 12.24 -14.14
CA VAL A 72 -13.51 12.90 -12.99
C VAL A 72 -14.19 14.17 -13.48
N VAL A 73 -15.06 14.74 -12.66
CA VAL A 73 -15.75 15.99 -12.99
C VAL A 73 -14.73 17.06 -13.45
N PRO A 74 -14.78 17.54 -14.70
CA PRO A 74 -13.77 18.48 -15.21
C PRO A 74 -13.76 19.79 -14.42
N PHE A 75 -12.59 20.37 -14.16
CA PHE A 75 -12.50 21.58 -13.31
C PHE A 75 -13.16 22.82 -13.91
N ILE A 76 -13.39 22.85 -15.23
CA ILE A 76 -14.07 23.94 -15.94
C ILE A 76 -15.60 23.89 -15.83
N SER A 77 -16.16 22.79 -15.31
CA SER A 77 -17.61 22.65 -15.14
C SER A 77 -18.15 23.62 -14.07
N ASP A 78 -19.44 23.95 -14.19
CA ASP A 78 -20.12 24.89 -13.28
C ASP A 78 -20.56 24.19 -11.98
N HIS A 79 -19.60 23.61 -11.26
CA HIS A 79 -19.84 23.03 -9.95
C HIS A 79 -19.25 23.91 -8.84
N PRO A 80 -19.88 23.96 -7.66
CA PRO A 80 -19.32 24.65 -6.51
C PRO A 80 -17.95 24.10 -6.13
N ARG A 81 -17.04 24.98 -5.68
CA ARG A 81 -15.66 24.64 -5.31
C ARG A 81 -15.53 23.44 -4.36
N HIS A 82 -16.46 23.32 -3.40
CA HIS A 82 -16.44 22.23 -2.42
C HIS A 82 -16.62 20.84 -3.07
N VAL A 83 -17.30 20.74 -4.22
CA VAL A 83 -17.46 19.49 -4.96
C VAL A 83 -16.10 19.01 -5.46
N PHE A 84 -15.33 19.88 -6.11
CA PHE A 84 -13.99 19.57 -6.58
C PHE A 84 -13.05 19.18 -5.42
N GLU A 85 -13.13 19.89 -4.29
CA GLU A 85 -12.36 19.55 -3.09
C GLU A 85 -12.74 18.16 -2.56
N ASN A 86 -14.05 17.85 -2.50
CA ASN A 86 -14.54 16.56 -2.02
C ASN A 86 -14.11 15.39 -2.91
N ILE A 87 -14.10 15.56 -4.23
CA ILE A 87 -13.68 14.50 -5.16
C ILE A 87 -12.19 14.16 -4.93
N VAL A 88 -11.33 15.17 -4.78
CA VAL A 88 -9.91 14.97 -4.43
C VAL A 88 -9.77 14.32 -3.05
N GLN A 89 -10.52 14.78 -2.07
CA GLN A 89 -10.49 14.23 -0.71
C GLN A 89 -10.91 12.75 -0.66
N THR A 90 -11.99 12.38 -1.34
CA THR A 90 -12.50 11.01 -1.40
C THR A 90 -11.51 10.08 -2.09
N SER A 91 -10.94 10.51 -3.23
CA SER A 91 -9.91 9.76 -3.94
C SER A 91 -8.69 9.49 -3.06
N ARG A 92 -8.22 10.51 -2.34
CA ARG A 92 -7.12 10.35 -1.40
C ARG A 92 -7.47 9.43 -0.22
N ARG A 93 -8.65 9.58 0.38
CA ARG A 93 -9.10 8.71 1.49
C ARG A 93 -9.12 7.25 1.05
N ARG A 94 -9.60 6.99 -0.16
CA ARG A 94 -9.58 5.67 -0.81
C ARG A 94 -8.14 5.14 -0.94
N ALA A 95 -7.22 5.96 -1.45
CA ALA A 95 -5.80 5.61 -1.58
C ALA A 95 -5.19 5.18 -0.24
N VAL A 96 -5.42 5.94 0.83
CA VAL A 96 -4.91 5.61 2.16
C VAL A 96 -5.53 4.32 2.69
N LYS A 97 -6.85 4.15 2.55
CA LYS A 97 -7.55 3.00 3.10
C LYS A 97 -7.13 1.69 2.44
N TYR A 98 -7.04 1.68 1.11
CA TYR A 98 -6.85 0.45 0.34
C TYR A 98 -5.40 0.07 0.11
N SER A 99 -4.46 1.01 0.19
CA SER A 99 -3.04 0.68 0.00
C SER A 99 -2.49 -0.02 1.24
N SER A 100 -1.99 -1.23 1.06
CA SER A 100 -1.34 -1.99 2.15
C SER A 100 0.05 -1.46 2.49
N THR A 101 0.74 -0.83 1.53
CA THR A 101 2.09 -0.31 1.75
C THR A 101 2.23 1.15 1.36
N PHE A 102 3.27 1.81 1.89
CA PHE A 102 3.56 3.20 1.56
C PHE A 102 3.93 3.38 0.08
N GLN A 103 4.60 2.39 -0.51
CA GLN A 103 4.92 2.40 -1.94
C GLN A 103 3.64 2.39 -2.79
N LEU A 104 2.70 1.48 -2.50
CA LEU A 104 1.41 1.40 -3.21
C LEU A 104 0.61 2.69 -3.04
N PHE A 105 0.63 3.28 -1.84
CA PHE A 105 0.01 4.57 -1.60
C PHE A 105 0.64 5.70 -2.43
N ASN A 106 1.97 5.73 -2.57
CA ASN A 106 2.65 6.73 -3.38
C ASN A 106 2.34 6.56 -4.87
N ASP A 107 2.30 5.33 -5.36
CA ASP A 107 1.91 5.02 -6.73
C ASP A 107 0.48 5.50 -7.01
N GLU A 108 -0.44 5.21 -6.11
CA GLU A 108 -1.82 5.69 -6.18
C GLU A 108 -1.91 7.21 -6.09
N ARG A 109 -1.12 7.85 -5.23
CA ARG A 109 -1.06 9.32 -5.13
C ARG A 109 -0.61 9.95 -6.45
N ARG A 110 0.39 9.36 -7.13
CA ARG A 110 0.84 9.84 -8.45
C ARG A 110 -0.24 9.64 -9.51
N TYR A 111 -0.92 8.50 -9.50
CA TYR A 111 -2.05 8.21 -10.38
C TYR A 111 -3.18 9.23 -10.21
N ILE A 112 -3.58 9.48 -8.96
CA ILE A 112 -4.57 10.48 -8.58
C ILE A 112 -4.16 11.86 -9.11
N LYS A 113 -2.94 12.32 -8.82
CA LYS A 113 -2.47 13.63 -9.29
C LYS A 113 -2.54 13.74 -10.80
N SER A 114 -2.08 12.72 -11.52
CA SER A 114 -2.10 12.70 -12.99
C SER A 114 -3.54 12.75 -13.54
N THR A 115 -4.45 11.99 -12.92
CA THR A 115 -5.88 11.98 -13.24
C THR A 115 -6.50 13.38 -13.09
N PHE A 116 -6.28 14.05 -11.95
CA PHE A 116 -6.85 15.38 -11.74
C PHE A 116 -6.24 16.44 -12.67
N LEU A 117 -4.94 16.37 -12.96
CA LEU A 117 -4.30 17.25 -13.94
C LEU A 117 -4.89 17.06 -15.34
N TYR A 118 -5.12 15.81 -15.75
CA TYR A 118 -5.75 15.48 -17.03
C TYR A 118 -7.18 16.07 -17.14
N ASN A 119 -7.91 16.13 -16.03
CA ASN A 119 -9.26 16.72 -15.97
C ASN A 119 -9.25 18.25 -15.68
N GLY A 120 -8.10 18.92 -15.86
CA GLY A 120 -7.99 20.39 -15.82
C GLY A 120 -7.85 21.01 -14.43
N TYR A 121 -7.62 20.22 -13.37
CA TYR A 121 -7.45 20.77 -12.03
C TYR A 121 -6.09 21.44 -11.87
N PRO A 122 -6.01 22.64 -11.28
CA PRO A 122 -4.72 23.28 -11.01
C PRO A 122 -3.85 22.46 -10.06
N SER A 123 -2.57 22.29 -10.39
CA SER A 123 -1.61 21.55 -9.54
C SER A 123 -1.57 22.08 -8.10
N SER A 124 -1.61 23.41 -7.94
CA SER A 124 -1.65 24.08 -6.63
C SER A 124 -2.90 23.75 -5.83
N PHE A 125 -4.05 23.55 -6.48
CA PHE A 125 -5.31 23.14 -5.85
C PHE A 125 -5.21 21.71 -5.33
N ILE A 126 -4.69 20.80 -6.15
CA ILE A 126 -4.47 19.39 -5.76
C ILE A 126 -3.51 19.35 -4.56
N ASP A 127 -2.34 19.98 -4.68
CA ASP A 127 -1.30 19.97 -3.64
C ASP A 127 -1.76 20.66 -2.35
N LYS A 128 -2.61 21.70 -2.43
CA LYS A 128 -3.24 22.32 -1.26
C LYS A 128 -4.16 21.33 -0.55
N THR A 129 -5.01 20.60 -1.29
CA THR A 129 -5.94 19.62 -0.71
C THR A 129 -5.21 18.44 -0.07
N PHE A 130 -4.11 17.97 -0.68
CA PHE A 130 -3.24 16.98 -0.06
C PHE A 130 -2.58 17.50 1.22
N ARG A 131 -1.99 18.70 1.19
CA ARG A 131 -1.35 19.32 2.36
C ARG A 131 -2.32 19.54 3.52
N LYS A 132 -3.53 20.05 3.25
CA LYS A 132 -4.55 20.31 4.27
C LYS A 132 -4.85 19.06 5.09
N PHE A 133 -5.01 17.91 4.44
CA PHE A 133 -5.29 16.66 5.16
C PHE A 133 -4.14 16.14 6.00
N PHE A 134 -2.91 16.24 5.48
CA PHE A 134 -1.76 15.92 6.31
C PHE A 134 -1.67 16.89 7.47
N SER A 135 -1.92 18.18 7.27
CA SER A 135 -1.97 19.17 8.36
C SER A 135 -3.07 18.83 9.38
N ASP A 136 -4.28 18.51 8.95
CA ASP A 136 -5.40 18.16 9.85
C ASP A 136 -5.07 16.88 10.64
N TYR A 137 -4.40 15.90 10.01
CA TYR A 137 -3.88 14.70 10.67
C TYR A 137 -2.76 15.04 11.67
N ILE A 138 -1.76 15.83 11.27
CA ILE A 138 -0.58 16.21 12.06
C ILE A 138 -0.95 17.13 13.24
N SER A 139 -1.89 18.06 13.06
CA SER A 139 -2.37 18.94 14.13
C SER A 139 -3.14 18.18 15.20
N SER A 140 -3.72 17.02 14.87
CA SER A 140 -4.40 16.15 15.84
C SER A 140 -3.44 15.23 16.63
N ARG A 141 -2.22 15.01 16.14
CA ARG A 141 -1.17 14.22 16.81
C ARG A 141 0.20 14.82 16.55
N SER A 142 0.74 15.50 17.55
CA SER A 142 2.08 16.09 17.57
C SER A 142 3.14 15.13 16.98
N PHE A 143 3.85 15.61 15.96
CA PHE A 143 4.90 14.95 15.16
C PHE A 143 4.42 13.97 14.07
N LEU A 144 4.33 14.45 12.80
CA LEU A 144 4.79 13.74 11.59
C LEU A 144 4.76 14.69 10.35
N PRO A 145 5.78 15.55 10.10
CA PRO A 145 5.79 16.37 8.91
C PRO A 145 6.15 15.47 7.72
N PHE A 146 5.18 15.21 6.84
CA PHE A 146 5.26 14.38 5.63
C PHE A 146 5.45 12.88 5.86
N LEU A 147 4.63 12.08 5.17
CA LEU A 147 4.83 10.63 5.06
C LEU A 147 6.08 10.36 4.24
N HIS A 148 7.13 9.85 4.87
CA HIS A 148 8.38 9.46 4.20
C HIS A 148 8.71 7.97 4.34
N ASN A 149 8.02 7.27 5.24
CA ASN A 149 8.31 5.87 5.52
C ASN A 149 7.03 5.05 5.81
N GLU A 150 7.22 3.74 5.83
CA GLU A 150 6.15 2.75 6.03
C GLU A 150 5.46 2.91 7.39
N ALA A 151 6.22 3.13 8.46
CA ALA A 151 5.70 3.25 9.83
C ALA A 151 4.74 4.45 9.98
N GLN A 152 5.11 5.60 9.40
CA GLN A 152 4.29 6.80 9.39
C GLN A 152 3.00 6.60 8.60
N PHE A 153 3.08 5.91 7.46
CA PHE A 153 1.92 5.56 6.65
C PHE A 153 0.96 4.64 7.40
N ILE A 154 1.47 3.59 8.05
CA ILE A 154 0.66 2.66 8.85
C ILE A 154 -0.04 3.39 10.00
N GLN A 155 0.67 4.23 10.75
CA GLN A 155 0.07 5.02 11.84
C GLN A 155 -1.09 5.91 11.34
N MET A 156 -0.87 6.59 10.21
CA MET A 156 -1.90 7.42 9.58
C MET A 156 -3.09 6.58 9.11
N ARG A 157 -2.84 5.43 8.49
CA ARG A 157 -3.88 4.50 8.04
C ARG A 157 -4.74 3.99 9.20
N ILE A 158 -4.13 3.60 10.31
CA ILE A 158 -4.83 3.14 11.52
C ILE A 158 -5.72 4.24 12.08
N ALA A 159 -5.19 5.46 12.19
CA ALA A 159 -5.93 6.60 12.73
C ALA A 159 -7.13 7.00 11.86
N LEU A 160 -7.02 6.88 10.53
CA LEU A 160 -8.07 7.26 9.58
C LEU A 160 -9.11 6.17 9.34
N SER A 161 -8.75 4.90 9.54
CA SER A 161 -9.66 3.78 9.26
C SER A 161 -10.74 3.63 10.34
N GLY A 162 -10.55 4.22 11.53
CA GLY A 162 -11.31 3.87 12.73
C GLY A 162 -10.99 2.42 13.14
N GLN A 163 -10.85 2.18 14.46
CA GLN A 163 -10.52 0.89 15.11
C GLN A 163 -10.31 -0.30 14.13
N PRO A 164 -9.06 -0.64 13.78
CA PRO A 164 -8.79 -1.79 12.91
C PRO A 164 -9.46 -3.04 13.48
N SER A 165 -10.03 -3.88 12.60
CA SER A 165 -10.55 -5.17 13.06
C SER A 165 -9.41 -5.97 13.70
N ARG A 166 -9.70 -6.79 14.72
CA ARG A 166 -8.68 -7.52 15.50
C ARG A 166 -7.64 -8.24 14.62
N GLN A 167 -8.08 -8.75 13.46
CA GLN A 167 -7.22 -9.39 12.46
C GLN A 167 -6.29 -8.41 11.72
N GLN A 168 -6.77 -7.21 11.39
CA GLN A 168 -5.94 -6.15 10.80
C GLN A 168 -4.90 -5.66 11.80
N SER A 169 -5.28 -5.48 13.07
CA SER A 169 -4.35 -5.11 14.14
C SER A 169 -3.25 -6.15 14.32
N GLU A 170 -3.58 -7.45 14.30
CA GLU A 170 -2.60 -8.54 14.44
C GLU A 170 -1.64 -8.64 13.24
N VAL A 171 -2.14 -8.41 12.02
CA VAL A 171 -1.30 -8.41 10.81
C VAL A 171 -0.40 -7.18 10.76
N GLU A 172 -0.93 -5.99 11.06
CA GLU A 172 -0.17 -4.74 11.05
C GLU A 172 0.88 -4.70 12.17
N MET A 173 0.56 -5.22 13.37
CA MET A 173 1.54 -5.41 14.45
C MET A 173 2.68 -6.34 14.04
N ARG A 174 2.37 -7.47 13.38
CA ARG A 174 3.40 -8.41 12.89
C ARG A 174 4.30 -7.77 11.83
N ILE A 175 3.72 -6.99 10.92
CA ILE A 175 4.49 -6.27 9.89
C ILE A 175 5.42 -5.25 10.56
N ALA A 176 4.93 -4.48 11.54
CA ALA A 176 5.74 -3.49 12.25
C ALA A 176 6.90 -4.14 13.04
N THR A 177 6.67 -5.27 13.71
CA THR A 177 7.77 -5.98 14.40
C THR A 177 8.80 -6.54 13.42
N LEU A 178 8.36 -7.09 12.28
CA LEU A 178 9.24 -7.63 11.24
C LEU A 178 10.11 -6.56 10.57
N THR A 179 9.61 -5.33 10.39
CA THR A 179 10.41 -4.22 9.86
C THR A 179 11.44 -3.73 10.87
N THR A 180 11.10 -3.72 12.17
CA THR A 180 12.00 -3.28 13.24
C THR A 180 13.14 -4.29 13.47
N ASP A 181 12.84 -5.59 13.39
CA ASP A 181 13.84 -6.66 13.50
C ASP A 181 14.77 -6.69 12.28
N ASN A 182 14.25 -6.45 11.07
CA ASN A 182 15.07 -6.36 9.86
C ASN A 182 15.97 -5.12 9.84
N GLU A 183 15.51 -3.96 10.34
CA GLU A 183 16.36 -2.77 10.52
C GLU A 183 17.48 -3.01 11.55
N HIS A 184 17.19 -3.73 12.64
CA HIS A 184 18.21 -4.13 13.62
C HIS A 184 19.23 -5.12 13.05
N LEU A 185 18.82 -6.06 12.19
CA LEU A 185 19.72 -7.01 11.53
C LEU A 185 20.59 -6.33 10.45
N ILE A 186 20.05 -5.34 9.75
CA ILE A 186 20.82 -4.51 8.81
C ILE A 186 21.83 -3.66 9.57
N GLU A 187 21.46 -3.03 10.69
CA GLU A 187 22.40 -2.28 11.53
C GLU A 187 23.48 -3.16 12.18
N GLU A 188 23.16 -4.39 12.58
CA GLU A 188 24.15 -5.32 13.13
C GLU A 188 25.12 -5.86 12.07
N SER A 189 24.65 -6.08 10.84
CA SER A 189 25.52 -6.49 9.73
C SER A 189 26.46 -5.35 9.27
N ASP A 190 25.98 -4.10 9.24
CA ASP A 190 26.80 -2.92 8.95
C ASP A 190 27.81 -2.59 10.07
N LYS A 191 27.46 -2.85 11.35
CA LYS A 191 28.39 -2.71 12.48
C LYS A 191 29.45 -3.82 12.51
N LYS A 192 29.15 -5.03 12.02
CA LYS A 192 30.13 -6.12 11.87
C LYS A 192 31.10 -5.91 10.68
N SER A 193 30.67 -5.23 9.62
CA SER A 193 31.54 -4.91 8.48
C SER A 193 32.60 -3.83 8.76
N LYS A 194 32.46 -3.04 9.83
CA LYS A 194 33.38 -1.92 10.16
C LYS A 194 34.44 -2.21 11.23
N LYS A 195 34.64 -3.47 11.64
CA LYS A 195 35.69 -3.85 12.59
C LYS A 195 36.62 -4.94 12.06
N SER A 196 37.63 -4.55 11.27
CA SER A 196 38.98 -5.14 11.35
C SER A 196 40.04 -4.10 10.94
N PRO A 197 41.21 -4.04 11.59
CA PRO A 197 42.11 -2.89 11.50
C PRO A 197 43.27 -3.14 10.52
N PHE A 198 43.43 -2.28 9.51
CA PHE A 198 44.71 -2.18 8.81
C PHE A 198 45.73 -1.47 9.72
N LYS A 199 46.58 -2.29 10.36
CA LYS A 199 47.80 -1.85 11.05
C LYS A 199 48.77 -1.22 10.04
N ARG A 200 49.13 0.03 10.32
CA ARG A 200 50.21 0.79 9.67
C ARG A 200 51.55 0.23 10.14
N ILE A 201 52.26 -0.51 9.29
CA ILE A 201 53.66 -0.92 9.55
C ILE A 201 54.57 0.13 8.93
N ARG A 202 55.26 0.90 9.79
CA ARG A 202 56.44 1.71 9.44
C ARG A 202 57.64 0.76 9.46
N ASN A 203 58.32 0.58 8.33
CA ASN A 203 59.71 0.12 8.32
C ASN A 203 60.57 1.21 7.69
N GLN A 204 61.55 1.66 8.47
CA GLN A 204 62.60 2.60 8.10
C GLN A 204 63.57 1.91 7.13
N THR A 205 63.91 2.58 6.04
CA THR A 205 65.14 2.36 5.28
C THR A 205 66.14 3.43 5.69
N ASN A 206 67.35 3.03 6.09
CA ASN A 206 68.56 3.80 5.81
C ASN A 206 69.85 2.98 6.06
N PHE A 207 70.75 3.06 5.08
CA PHE A 207 72.15 2.60 5.01
C PHE A 207 72.38 1.06 4.96
N LYS A 208 72.80 0.41 3.87
CA LYS A 208 73.93 0.56 2.92
C LYS A 208 75.31 0.22 3.56
N ILE A 209 75.96 -0.79 2.97
CA ILE A 209 77.42 -0.96 2.71
C ILE A 209 78.16 -2.14 3.42
N ASN A 210 78.65 -3.03 2.54
CA ASN A 210 79.91 -3.82 2.44
C ASN A 210 80.27 -5.08 3.26
N LEU A 211 80.81 -6.00 2.45
CA LEU A 211 81.69 -7.17 2.65
C LEU A 211 81.03 -8.46 3.13
#